data_AF-A0A4S4BCG4-F1
#
_entry.id   AF-A0A4S4BCG4-F1
#
_cell.length_a   1.000
_cell.length_b   1.000
_cell.length_c   1.000
_cell.angle_alpha   90.00
_cell.angle_beta   90.00
_cell.angle_gamma   90.00
#
_symmetry.space_group_name_H-M   'P 1'
#
loop_
_entity.id
_entity.type
_entity.pdbx_description
1 polymer ?
#
loop_
_entity_poly.entity_id
_entity_poly.type
_entity_poly.pdbx_seq_one_letter_code
_entity_poly.pdbx_strand_id
1 'polypeptide(L)'
;MTVTPNDVIPLSDLQLTHDLFSITVKTALKLTPHIVDRPDLHGRDVMERFYNVLNGEIAEQAVIAYLHRQGKFAESAVDKDAARPDLGHDIHVRRLDGTQATCSIKSSLSYKFGVEGILRNFRPAFKPSELREFNIQVYYHYTLDQPPRLTLPAFSGADIIGWGSLEDLSIVSATAYQGEQRKVVDIRLAQMSPMAALLRLLS
;
A
#
# COMPACT_ATOMS: atom_id res chain seq x y z
N MET A 1 -15.23 8.36 -9.07
CA MET A 1 -14.64 7.76 -10.30
C MET A 1 -14.06 6.41 -9.90
N THR A 2 -14.24 5.38 -10.72
CA THR A 2 -13.73 4.02 -10.47
C THR A 2 -12.35 3.84 -11.10
N VAL A 3 -11.47 3.04 -10.49
CA VAL A 3 -10.17 2.67 -11.05
C VAL A 3 -10.33 1.67 -12.20
N THR A 4 -9.65 1.91 -13.30
CA THR A 4 -9.45 0.99 -14.43
C THR A 4 -7.98 0.58 -14.53
N PRO A 5 -7.63 -0.44 -15.34
CA PRO A 5 -6.23 -0.81 -15.57
C PRO A 5 -5.35 0.34 -16.09
N ASN A 6 -5.93 1.34 -16.76
CA ASN A 6 -5.18 2.50 -17.25
C ASN A 6 -4.88 3.55 -16.17
N ASP A 7 -5.52 3.43 -14.99
CA ASP A 7 -5.34 4.36 -13.88
C ASP A 7 -4.28 3.91 -12.87
N VAL A 8 -3.84 2.65 -12.94
CA VAL A 8 -2.81 2.12 -12.03
C VAL A 8 -1.43 2.68 -12.41
N ILE A 9 -0.56 2.82 -11.42
CA ILE A 9 0.80 3.35 -11.62
C ILE A 9 1.80 2.24 -11.37
N PRO A 10 2.47 1.73 -12.42
CA PRO A 10 3.51 0.72 -12.28
C PRO A 10 4.70 1.27 -11.48
N LEU A 11 5.18 0.50 -10.51
CA LEU A 11 6.37 0.87 -9.72
C LEU A 11 7.63 0.93 -10.59
N SER A 12 7.69 0.18 -11.69
CA SER A 12 8.76 0.27 -12.69
C SER A 12 8.94 1.68 -13.25
N ASP A 13 7.85 2.43 -13.39
CA ASP A 13 7.86 3.77 -13.97
C ASP A 13 8.37 4.81 -12.95
N LEU A 14 8.40 4.42 -11.67
CA LEU A 14 8.86 5.26 -10.57
C LEU A 14 10.37 5.19 -10.36
N GLN A 15 11.13 4.49 -11.21
CA GLN A 15 12.60 4.44 -11.20
C GLN A 15 13.19 4.43 -9.78
N LEU A 16 12.68 3.56 -8.91
CA LEU A 16 13.14 3.47 -7.53
C LEU A 16 14.63 3.08 -7.57
N THR A 17 15.49 3.92 -6.99
CA THR A 17 16.93 3.73 -7.10
C THR A 17 17.40 2.56 -6.24
N HIS A 18 18.57 2.01 -6.57
CA HIS A 18 19.21 1.00 -5.74
C HIS A 18 19.43 1.49 -4.31
N ASP A 19 19.73 2.77 -4.13
CA ASP A 19 19.93 3.37 -2.79
C ASP A 19 18.63 3.40 -2.00
N LEU A 20 17.51 3.77 -2.63
CA LEU A 20 16.20 3.75 -2.00
C LEU A 20 15.79 2.33 -1.60
N PHE A 21 16.01 1.34 -2.47
CA PHE A 21 15.80 -0.06 -2.15
C PHE A 21 16.71 -0.55 -1.02
N SER A 22 17.96 -0.10 -0.99
CA SER A 22 18.89 -0.43 0.10
C SER A 22 18.43 0.13 1.44
N ILE A 23 17.83 1.32 1.45
CA ILE A 23 17.21 1.92 2.64
C ILE A 23 16.03 1.07 3.11
N THR A 24 15.10 0.71 2.22
CA THR A 24 13.93 -0.11 2.60
C THR A 24 14.32 -1.49 3.14
N VAL A 25 15.35 -2.13 2.58
CA VAL A 25 15.91 -3.39 3.10
C VAL A 25 16.47 -3.22 4.51
N LYS A 26 17.28 -2.18 4.75
CA LYS A 26 17.85 -1.90 6.08
C LYS A 26 16.75 -1.63 7.12
N THR A 27 15.75 -0.83 6.75
CA THR A 27 14.59 -0.57 7.60
C THR A 27 13.81 -1.85 7.89
N ALA A 28 13.55 -2.68 6.88
CA ALA A 28 12.83 -3.94 7.07
C ALA A 28 13.58 -4.91 8.00
N LEU A 29 14.89 -5.07 7.82
CA LEU A 29 15.72 -5.87 8.71
C LEU A 29 15.65 -5.39 10.16
N LYS A 30 15.65 -4.07 10.35
CA LYS A 30 15.57 -3.45 11.67
C LYS A 30 14.20 -3.66 12.34
N LEU A 31 13.11 -3.53 11.59
CA LEU A 31 11.75 -3.61 12.12
C LEU A 31 11.27 -5.05 12.35
N THR A 32 11.75 -6.01 11.55
CA THR A 32 11.29 -7.42 11.58
C THR A 32 11.27 -8.06 12.99
N PRO A 33 12.30 -7.89 13.84
CA PRO A 33 12.30 -8.46 15.20
C PRO A 33 11.23 -7.87 16.13
N HIS A 34 10.71 -6.68 15.80
CA HIS A 34 9.72 -5.95 16.60
C HIS A 34 8.29 -6.17 16.13
N ILE A 35 8.09 -6.87 15.00
CA ILE A 35 6.75 -7.19 14.50
C ILE A 35 6.11 -8.28 15.36
N VAL A 36 4.97 -7.94 15.95
CA VAL A 36 4.10 -8.87 16.66
C VAL A 36 2.98 -9.32 15.72
N ASP A 37 2.73 -10.63 15.68
CA ASP A 37 1.63 -11.16 14.90
C ASP A 37 0.29 -10.74 15.50
N ARG A 38 -0.65 -10.40 14.61
CA ARG A 38 -1.98 -9.98 15.02
C ARG A 38 -2.83 -11.23 15.29
N PRO A 39 -3.67 -11.22 16.34
CA PRO A 39 -4.50 -12.38 16.68
C PRO A 39 -5.59 -12.69 15.65
N ASP A 40 -5.88 -11.74 14.75
CA ASP A 40 -6.87 -11.88 13.66
C ASP A 40 -6.28 -12.36 12.33
N LEU A 41 -4.99 -12.72 12.32
CA LEU A 41 -4.25 -13.25 11.17
C LEU A 41 -3.48 -14.53 11.55
N HIS A 42 -3.07 -15.32 10.55
CA HIS A 42 -2.13 -16.42 10.76
C HIS A 42 -0.79 -15.95 11.36
N GLY A 43 -0.14 -16.84 12.10
CA GLY A 43 1.21 -16.62 12.61
C GLY A 43 2.23 -16.72 11.49
N ARG A 44 3.20 -15.81 11.49
CA ARG A 44 4.21 -15.68 10.43
C ARG A 44 5.58 -16.05 10.95
N ASP A 45 6.35 -16.77 10.13
CA ASP A 45 7.76 -17.00 10.44
C ASP A 45 8.62 -15.75 10.19
N VAL A 46 9.91 -15.82 10.54
CA VAL A 46 10.82 -14.67 10.40
C VAL A 46 10.97 -14.20 8.95
N MET A 47 10.94 -15.11 7.98
CA MET A 47 11.12 -14.80 6.57
C MET A 47 9.87 -14.11 6.03
N GLU A 48 8.70 -14.63 6.36
CA GLU A 48 7.42 -14.03 6.00
C GLU A 48 7.22 -12.65 6.63
N ARG A 49 7.63 -12.46 7.89
CA ARG A 49 7.61 -11.13 8.52
C ARG A 49 8.53 -10.16 7.78
N PHE A 50 9.75 -10.58 7.47
CA PHE A 50 10.69 -9.74 6.73
C PHE A 50 10.13 -9.30 5.37
N TYR A 51 9.61 -10.23 4.56
CA TYR A 51 9.03 -9.88 3.26
C TYR A 51 7.80 -8.99 3.39
N ASN A 52 6.94 -9.22 4.38
CA ASN A 52 5.78 -8.37 4.62
C ASN A 52 6.18 -6.92 4.96
N VAL A 53 7.20 -6.74 5.82
CA VAL A 53 7.71 -5.41 6.15
C VAL A 53 8.40 -4.78 4.95
N LEU A 54 9.28 -5.50 4.26
CA LEU A 54 10.00 -5.01 3.07
C LEU A 54 9.03 -4.52 1.99
N ASN A 55 8.00 -5.31 1.68
CA ASN A 55 6.98 -4.94 0.70
C ASN A 55 6.17 -3.71 1.14
N GLY A 56 5.94 -3.54 2.44
CA GLY A 56 5.30 -2.34 3.00
C GLY A 56 6.18 -1.11 2.84
N GLU A 57 7.46 -1.19 3.22
CA GLU A 57 8.42 -0.08 3.09
C GLU A 57 8.63 0.33 1.63
N ILE A 58 8.72 -0.63 0.70
CA ILE A 58 8.79 -0.34 -0.74
C ILE A 58 7.52 0.37 -1.21
N ALA A 59 6.33 -0.08 -0.76
CA ALA A 59 5.07 0.56 -1.13
C ALA A 59 4.98 1.99 -0.60
N GLU A 60 5.42 2.24 0.63
CA GLU A 60 5.50 3.58 1.23
C GLU A 60 6.36 4.50 0.36
N GLN A 61 7.60 4.07 0.08
CA GLN A 61 8.55 4.86 -0.71
C GLN A 61 8.11 5.05 -2.16
N ALA A 62 7.42 4.06 -2.76
CA ALA A 62 6.84 4.20 -4.09
C ALA A 62 5.77 5.29 -4.15
N VAL A 63 4.86 5.33 -3.17
CA VAL A 63 3.83 6.36 -3.10
C VAL A 63 4.44 7.75 -2.89
N ILE A 64 5.43 7.88 -1.99
CA ILE A 64 6.17 9.14 -1.81
C ILE A 64 6.83 9.58 -3.12
N ALA A 65 7.53 8.68 -3.79
CA ALA A 65 8.20 8.96 -5.07
C ALA A 65 7.20 9.38 -6.17
N TYR A 66 6.04 8.73 -6.23
CA TYR A 66 4.97 9.13 -7.14
C TYR A 66 4.47 10.55 -6.83
N LEU A 67 4.13 10.84 -5.57
CA LEU A 67 3.61 12.15 -5.17
C LEU A 67 4.62 13.27 -5.44
N HIS A 68 5.91 13.07 -5.11
CA HIS A 68 6.97 14.02 -5.40
C HIS A 68 7.12 14.31 -6.90
N ARG A 69 7.01 13.29 -7.77
CA ARG A 69 7.03 13.49 -9.23
C ARG A 69 5.86 14.32 -9.74
N GLN A 70 4.74 14.31 -9.03
CA GLN A 70 3.56 15.12 -9.33
C GLN A 70 3.62 16.51 -8.67
N GLY A 71 4.75 16.87 -8.06
CA GLY A 71 4.96 18.14 -7.36
C GLY A 71 4.21 18.23 -6.03
N LYS A 72 3.79 17.10 -5.44
CA LYS A 72 3.02 17.04 -4.19
C LYS A 72 3.92 16.78 -3.00
N PHE A 73 3.63 17.42 -1.87
CA PHE A 73 4.33 17.14 -0.62
C PHE A 73 3.95 15.76 -0.06
N ALA A 74 4.94 14.92 0.23
CA ALA A 74 4.76 13.62 0.86
C ALA A 74 6.02 13.19 1.65
N GLU A 75 5.89 12.94 2.95
CA GLU A 75 7.01 12.50 3.79
C GLU A 75 6.60 11.35 4.68
N SER A 76 7.54 10.46 5.02
CA SER A 76 7.28 9.39 6.01
C SER A 76 6.88 10.02 7.33
N ALA A 77 5.77 9.54 7.90
CA ALA A 77 5.28 10.00 9.20
C ALA A 77 5.86 9.17 10.35
N VAL A 78 6.61 8.11 10.03
CA VAL A 78 7.10 7.15 11.00
C VAL A 78 8.58 7.40 11.27
N ASP A 79 8.89 7.68 12.53
CA ASP A 79 10.26 7.57 13.02
C ASP A 79 10.66 6.09 13.07
N LYS A 80 11.37 5.64 12.03
CA LYS A 80 11.87 4.26 11.92
C LYS A 80 12.97 3.97 12.95
N ASP A 81 13.40 4.96 13.74
CA ASP A 81 14.31 4.85 14.87
C ASP A 81 13.62 4.85 16.24
N ALA A 82 12.31 5.07 16.30
CA ALA A 82 11.59 5.10 17.56
C ALA A 82 11.58 3.75 18.29
N ALA A 83 11.75 3.80 19.61
CA ALA A 83 11.67 2.62 20.49
C ALA A 83 10.23 2.11 20.72
N ARG A 84 9.22 2.77 20.12
CA ARG A 84 7.80 2.47 20.31
C ARG A 84 7.11 2.29 18.95
N PRO A 85 6.07 1.44 18.87
CA PRO A 85 5.28 1.31 17.65
C PRO A 85 4.70 2.66 17.21
N ASP A 86 4.60 2.84 15.90
CA ASP A 86 4.02 4.04 15.31
C ASP A 86 2.51 4.19 15.58
N LEU A 87 1.99 5.37 15.26
CA LEU A 87 0.57 5.71 15.40
C LEU A 87 -0.31 5.12 14.27
N GLY A 88 0.21 4.21 13.45
CA GLY A 88 -0.51 3.51 12.40
C GLY A 88 -0.81 4.35 11.15
N HIS A 89 -0.06 5.41 10.88
CA HIS A 89 -0.10 6.13 9.61
C HIS A 89 1.29 6.17 8.99
N ASP A 90 1.36 6.00 7.68
CA ASP A 90 2.60 5.69 6.97
C ASP A 90 3.27 7.00 6.48
N ILE A 91 2.48 7.94 5.94
CA ILE A 91 3.00 9.21 5.42
C ILE A 91 2.15 10.42 5.82
N HIS A 92 2.78 11.60 5.81
CA HIS A 92 2.13 12.90 5.83
C HIS A 92 2.07 13.48 4.42
N VAL A 93 0.90 14.00 4.04
CA VAL A 93 0.69 14.76 2.81
C VAL A 93 0.13 16.14 3.14
N ARG A 94 0.17 17.07 2.19
CA ARG A 94 -0.37 18.42 2.38
C ARG A 94 -1.60 18.64 1.51
N ARG A 95 -2.67 19.13 2.12
CA ARG A 95 -3.90 19.54 1.44
C ARG A 95 -3.70 20.86 0.68
N LEU A 96 -4.59 21.15 -0.26
CA LEU A 96 -4.61 22.42 -1.00
C LEU A 96 -4.65 23.67 -0.09
N ASP A 97 -5.29 23.58 1.07
CA ASP A 97 -5.36 24.67 2.05
C ASP A 97 -4.07 24.82 2.89
N GLY A 98 -3.03 24.02 2.60
CA GLY A 98 -1.75 24.02 3.29
C GLY A 98 -1.71 23.18 4.57
N THR A 99 -2.84 22.63 5.02
CA THR A 99 -2.88 21.79 6.22
C THR A 99 -2.30 20.40 5.96
N GLN A 100 -1.73 19.79 6.99
CA GLN A 100 -1.22 18.42 6.92
C GLN A 100 -2.36 17.41 7.07
N ALA A 101 -2.29 16.33 6.29
CA ALA A 101 -3.18 15.19 6.39
C ALA A 101 -2.38 13.90 6.52
N THR A 102 -2.96 12.94 7.23
CA THR A 102 -2.42 11.59 7.44
C THR A 102 -2.85 10.66 6.31
N CYS A 103 -1.92 9.84 5.85
CA CYS A 103 -2.20 8.84 4.82
C CYS A 103 -1.71 7.46 5.28
N SER A 104 -2.55 6.44 5.09
CA SER A 104 -2.14 5.05 5.22
C SER A 104 -1.91 4.41 3.87
N ILE A 105 -0.89 3.57 3.80
CA ILE A 105 -0.51 2.78 2.64
C ILE A 105 -0.58 1.32 3.04
N LYS A 106 -1.34 0.52 2.28
CA LYS A 106 -1.36 -0.94 2.44
C LYS A 106 -0.84 -1.60 1.18
N SER A 107 0.04 -2.58 1.37
CA SER A 107 0.48 -3.48 0.31
C SER A 107 -0.24 -4.83 0.42
N SER A 108 -0.48 -5.47 -0.72
CA SER A 108 -1.02 -6.83 -0.78
C SER A 108 -0.43 -7.56 -1.98
N LEU A 109 -0.59 -8.89 -2.04
CA LEU A 109 0.03 -9.73 -3.05
C LEU A 109 -0.97 -10.69 -3.67
N SER A 110 -0.91 -10.86 -4.99
CA SER A 110 -1.66 -11.87 -5.74
C SER A 110 -0.70 -12.76 -6.53
N TYR A 111 -0.76 -14.07 -6.30
CA TYR A 111 0.04 -15.03 -7.06
C TYR A 111 -0.61 -15.48 -8.39
N LYS A 112 -1.91 -15.15 -8.58
CA LYS A 112 -2.75 -15.75 -9.64
C LYS A 112 -3.29 -14.74 -10.65
N PHE A 113 -3.49 -13.50 -10.22
CA PHE A 113 -4.12 -12.47 -11.03
C PHE A 113 -3.15 -11.32 -11.27
N GLY A 114 -3.06 -10.86 -12.52
CA GLY A 114 -2.53 -9.54 -12.86
C GLY A 114 -3.54 -8.43 -12.60
N VAL A 115 -3.20 -7.19 -12.96
CA VAL A 115 -3.93 -5.95 -12.62
C VAL A 115 -5.44 -6.05 -12.84
N GLU A 116 -5.90 -6.45 -14.02
CA GLU A 116 -7.35 -6.51 -14.31
C GLU A 116 -8.09 -7.47 -13.36
N GLY A 117 -7.52 -8.64 -13.11
CA GLY A 117 -8.06 -9.61 -12.17
C GLY A 117 -8.00 -9.11 -10.72
N ILE A 118 -6.94 -8.37 -10.36
CA ILE A 118 -6.79 -7.75 -9.04
C ILE A 118 -7.92 -6.75 -8.80
N LEU A 119 -8.11 -5.80 -9.73
CA LEU A 119 -9.13 -4.76 -9.65
C LEU A 119 -10.54 -5.35 -9.47
N ARG A 120 -10.86 -6.40 -10.23
CA ARG A 120 -12.19 -7.03 -10.22
C ARG A 120 -12.46 -7.88 -8.98
N ASN A 121 -11.46 -8.64 -8.52
CA ASN A 121 -11.70 -9.72 -7.56
C ASN A 121 -11.31 -9.38 -6.11
N PHE A 122 -10.43 -8.40 -5.90
CA PHE A 122 -9.88 -8.13 -4.58
C PHE A 122 -10.48 -6.87 -3.94
N ARG A 123 -10.26 -6.77 -2.63
CA ARG A 123 -10.63 -5.63 -1.78
C ARG A 123 -9.37 -5.00 -1.22
N PRO A 124 -9.38 -3.70 -0.89
CA PRO A 124 -8.23 -3.11 -0.21
C PRO A 124 -8.10 -3.67 1.20
N ALA A 125 -6.87 -3.78 1.70
CA ALA A 125 -6.55 -4.37 3.00
C ALA A 125 -6.79 -3.40 4.19
N PHE A 126 -7.66 -2.41 4.01
CA PHE A 126 -7.97 -1.40 5.02
C PHE A 126 -8.90 -1.98 6.08
N LYS A 127 -8.48 -1.92 7.34
CA LYS A 127 -9.33 -2.21 8.50
C LYS A 127 -10.04 -0.92 8.90
N PRO A 128 -11.35 -0.92 9.21
CA PRO A 128 -12.08 0.28 9.59
C PRO A 128 -11.42 1.08 10.74
N SER A 129 -10.84 0.38 11.72
CA SER A 129 -10.14 1.01 12.85
C SER A 129 -8.76 1.61 12.50
N GLU A 130 -8.23 1.32 11.31
CA GLU A 130 -6.92 1.76 10.84
C GLU A 130 -7.04 2.85 9.75
N LEU A 131 -8.26 3.27 9.39
CA LEU A 131 -8.46 4.28 8.35
C LEU A 131 -7.82 5.61 8.73
N ARG A 132 -7.24 6.28 7.73
CA ARG A 132 -6.69 7.64 7.80
C ARG A 132 -7.43 8.54 6.82
N GLU A 133 -7.08 9.83 6.79
CA GLU A 133 -7.74 10.80 5.91
C GLU A 133 -7.64 10.37 4.44
N PHE A 134 -6.49 9.81 4.04
CA PHE A 134 -6.28 9.17 2.75
C PHE A 134 -5.76 7.73 2.92
N ASN A 135 -6.29 6.77 2.17
CA ASN A 135 -5.90 5.37 2.26
C ASN A 135 -5.55 4.84 0.88
N ILE A 136 -4.30 4.45 0.66
CA ILE A 136 -3.76 4.03 -0.64
C ILE A 136 -3.48 2.53 -0.62
N GLN A 137 -3.87 1.84 -1.69
CA GLN A 137 -3.55 0.43 -1.88
C GLN A 137 -2.46 0.28 -2.95
N VAL A 138 -1.42 -0.47 -2.61
CA VAL A 138 -0.39 -0.98 -3.51
C VAL A 138 -0.55 -2.48 -3.64
N TYR A 139 -0.31 -3.02 -4.83
CA TYR A 139 -0.40 -4.45 -5.09
C TYR A 139 0.87 -4.97 -5.73
N TYR A 140 1.29 -6.16 -5.29
CA TYR A 140 2.32 -6.97 -5.93
C TYR A 140 1.63 -8.13 -6.63
N HIS A 141 2.10 -8.51 -7.81
CA HIS A 141 1.54 -9.63 -8.55
C HIS A 141 2.61 -10.46 -9.24
N TYR A 142 2.37 -11.77 -9.26
CA TYR A 142 3.24 -12.73 -9.91
C TYR A 142 2.75 -13.08 -11.30
N THR A 143 3.69 -13.51 -12.13
CA THR A 143 3.44 -14.06 -13.46
C THR A 143 4.10 -15.43 -13.48
N LEU A 144 3.37 -16.48 -13.13
CA LEU A 144 3.96 -17.80 -12.89
C LEU A 144 4.01 -18.68 -14.14
N ASP A 145 3.17 -18.40 -15.12
CA ASP A 145 2.86 -19.23 -16.29
C ASP A 145 3.12 -18.55 -17.64
N GLN A 146 3.57 -17.29 -17.65
CA GLN A 146 3.88 -16.51 -18.86
C GLN A 146 5.26 -15.83 -18.77
N PRO A 147 5.96 -15.59 -19.89
CA PRO A 147 7.21 -14.84 -19.91
C PRO A 147 6.99 -13.30 -19.87
N PRO A 148 7.83 -12.54 -19.14
CA PRO A 148 8.83 -13.03 -18.20
C PRO A 148 8.16 -13.60 -16.95
N ARG A 149 8.67 -14.73 -16.47
CA ARG A 149 8.17 -15.36 -15.25
C ARG A 149 8.61 -14.54 -14.03
N LEU A 150 7.66 -14.11 -13.21
CA LEU A 150 7.88 -13.37 -11.97
C LEU A 150 7.41 -14.24 -10.80
N THR A 151 8.35 -14.83 -10.06
CA THR A 151 8.07 -15.73 -8.92
C THR A 151 8.28 -15.06 -7.57
N LEU A 152 8.82 -13.84 -7.57
CA LEU A 152 9.12 -13.04 -6.38
C LEU A 152 8.57 -11.63 -6.60
N PRO A 153 8.31 -10.87 -5.53
CA PRO A 153 7.91 -9.48 -5.65
C PRO A 153 9.01 -8.72 -6.41
N ALA A 154 8.60 -8.01 -7.46
CA ALA A 154 9.49 -7.24 -8.31
C ALA A 154 8.78 -5.93 -8.69
N PHE A 155 9.54 -4.86 -8.93
CA PHE A 155 8.95 -3.57 -9.34
C PHE A 155 8.15 -3.65 -10.64
N SER A 156 8.53 -4.55 -11.55
CA SER A 156 7.82 -4.83 -12.80
C SER A 156 6.51 -5.59 -12.63
N GLY A 157 6.20 -6.05 -11.43
CA GLY A 157 4.95 -6.70 -11.06
C GLY A 157 4.37 -6.07 -9.81
N ALA A 158 4.42 -4.74 -9.72
CA ALA A 158 3.88 -4.01 -8.59
C ALA A 158 3.29 -2.67 -9.04
N ASP A 159 2.12 -2.32 -8.49
CA ASP A 159 1.34 -1.16 -8.93
C ASP A 159 0.71 -0.41 -7.75
N ILE A 160 0.69 0.92 -7.82
CA ILE A 160 -0.21 1.74 -7.00
C ILE A 160 -1.59 1.67 -7.65
N ILE A 161 -2.55 1.09 -6.94
CA ILE A 161 -3.89 0.79 -7.48
C ILE A 161 -4.80 2.00 -7.45
N GLY A 162 -4.86 2.68 -6.31
CA GLY A 162 -5.79 3.78 -6.09
C GLY A 162 -5.91 4.11 -4.62
N TRP A 163 -6.84 5.02 -4.32
CA TRP A 163 -7.05 5.53 -2.97
C TRP A 163 -8.53 5.63 -2.59
N GLY A 164 -8.79 5.78 -1.29
CA GLY A 164 -10.10 6.14 -0.74
C GLY A 164 -9.97 7.11 0.43
N SER A 165 -10.94 8.02 0.55
CA SER A 165 -11.01 8.96 1.68
C SER A 165 -11.54 8.26 2.93
N LEU A 166 -11.27 8.84 4.12
CA LEU A 166 -11.89 8.37 5.35
C LEU A 166 -13.42 8.37 5.25
N GLU A 167 -13.99 9.46 4.72
CA GLU A 167 -15.43 9.65 4.58
C GLU A 167 -16.06 8.53 3.73
N ASP A 168 -15.54 8.31 2.53
CA ASP A 168 -16.05 7.30 1.59
C ASP A 168 -15.91 5.88 2.15
N LEU A 169 -14.80 5.58 2.83
CA LEU A 169 -14.52 4.23 3.33
C LEU A 169 -15.25 3.93 4.66
N SER A 170 -15.55 4.95 5.45
CA SER A 170 -16.20 4.79 6.77
C SER A 170 -17.65 4.35 6.69
N ILE A 171 -18.35 4.66 5.58
CA ILE A 171 -19.75 4.30 5.35
C ILE A 171 -19.92 2.90 4.74
N VAL A 172 -18.82 2.25 4.36
CA VAL A 172 -18.83 0.92 3.75
C VAL A 172 -18.91 -0.13 4.86
N SER A 173 -19.72 -1.17 4.65
CA SER A 173 -19.71 -2.35 5.51
C SER A 173 -18.33 -3.01 5.56
N ALA A 174 -18.04 -3.69 6.66
CA ALA A 174 -16.83 -4.49 6.78
C ALA A 174 -17.13 -5.98 6.57
N THR A 175 -16.25 -6.69 5.86
CA THR A 175 -16.35 -8.13 5.62
C THR A 175 -15.06 -8.83 6.04
N ALA A 176 -15.15 -10.12 6.36
CA ALA A 176 -13.96 -10.91 6.70
C ALA A 176 -13.11 -11.14 5.45
N TYR A 177 -11.79 -11.05 5.61
CA TYR A 177 -10.86 -11.45 4.56
C TYR A 177 -10.93 -12.96 4.36
N GLN A 178 -10.84 -13.44 3.12
CA GLN A 178 -11.01 -14.86 2.86
C GLN A 178 -9.91 -15.67 3.56
N GLY A 179 -10.31 -16.63 4.39
CA GLY A 179 -9.39 -17.49 5.15
C GLY A 179 -8.89 -16.89 6.47
N GLU A 180 -9.27 -15.65 6.81
CA GLU A 180 -8.81 -14.93 8.00
C GLU A 180 -9.98 -14.37 8.80
N GLN A 181 -9.76 -14.07 10.09
CA GLN A 181 -10.77 -13.39 10.93
C GLN A 181 -10.74 -11.86 10.76
N ARG A 182 -9.68 -11.34 10.13
CA ARG A 182 -9.49 -9.90 9.91
C ARG A 182 -10.60 -9.32 9.05
N LYS A 183 -11.25 -8.27 9.54
CA LYS A 183 -12.24 -7.49 8.79
C LYS A 183 -11.59 -6.40 7.95
N VAL A 184 -12.05 -6.26 6.72
CA VAL A 184 -11.66 -5.22 5.76
C VAL A 184 -12.89 -4.50 5.21
N VAL A 185 -12.72 -3.30 4.68
CA VAL A 185 -13.79 -2.57 3.99
C VAL A 185 -14.31 -3.39 2.78
N ASP A 186 -15.63 -3.48 2.62
CA ASP A 186 -16.30 -4.30 1.60
C ASP A 186 -16.52 -3.51 0.30
N ILE A 187 -15.42 -3.07 -0.32
CA ILE A 187 -15.41 -2.54 -1.69
C ILE A 187 -14.41 -3.31 -2.55
N ARG A 188 -14.66 -3.38 -3.85
CA ARG A 188 -13.67 -3.86 -4.81
C ARG A 188 -12.61 -2.80 -5.06
N LEU A 189 -11.40 -3.23 -5.40
CA LEU A 189 -10.32 -2.32 -5.80
C LEU A 189 -10.70 -1.45 -6.99
N ALA A 190 -11.45 -2.00 -7.97
CA ALA A 190 -12.00 -1.21 -9.08
C ALA A 190 -12.93 -0.06 -8.64
N GLN A 191 -13.54 -0.16 -7.45
CA GLN A 191 -14.44 0.87 -6.92
C GLN A 191 -13.71 1.98 -6.16
N MET A 192 -12.39 1.85 -5.95
CA MET A 192 -11.57 2.92 -5.39
C MET A 192 -11.46 4.10 -6.37
N SER A 193 -10.91 5.21 -5.88
CA SER A 193 -10.62 6.37 -6.70
C SER A 193 -9.22 6.29 -7.33
N PRO A 194 -9.05 6.74 -8.58
CA PRO A 194 -7.72 6.80 -9.20
C PRO A 194 -6.84 7.83 -8.50
N MET A 195 -5.53 7.59 -8.50
CA MET A 195 -4.55 8.50 -7.87
C MET A 195 -4.60 9.91 -8.44
N ALA A 196 -4.92 10.06 -9.73
CA ALA A 196 -5.12 11.38 -10.35
C ALA A 196 -6.21 12.24 -9.67
N ALA A 197 -7.20 11.62 -9.03
CA ALA A 197 -8.20 12.34 -8.23
C ALA A 197 -7.61 12.83 -6.90
N LEU A 198 -6.73 12.05 -6.26
CA LEU A 198 -6.04 12.47 -5.05
C LEU A 198 -5.16 13.69 -5.30
N LEU A 199 -4.44 13.72 -6.43
CA LEU A 199 -3.55 14.84 -6.78
C LEU A 199 -4.27 16.20 -6.80
N ARG A 200 -5.57 16.21 -7.09
CA ARG A 200 -6.41 17.42 -7.11
C ARG A 200 -6.76 17.93 -5.72
N LEU A 201 -6.53 17.13 -4.67
CA LEU A 201 -6.82 17.46 -3.28
C LEU A 201 -5.55 17.85 -2.50
N LEU A 202 -4.38 17.59 -3.08
CA LEU A 202 -3.08 17.82 -2.45
C LEU A 202 -2.39 19.06 -3.04
N SER A 203 -1.65 19.79 -2.21
CA SER A 203 -0.77 20.87 -2.65
C SER A 203 0.53 20.30 -3.20
#